data_AF-A0A1G3PPY8-F1
#
_entry.id   AF-A0A1G3PPY8-F1
#
_cell.length_a   1.000
_cell.length_b   1.000
_cell.length_c   1.000
_cell.angle_alpha   90.00
_cell.angle_beta   90.00
_cell.angle_gamma   90.00
#
_symmetry.space_group_name_H-M   'P 1'
#
loop_
_entity.id
_entity.type
_entity.pdbx_description
1 polymer ?
#
loop_
_entity_poly.entity_id
_entity_poly.type
_entity_poly.pdbx_seq_one_letter_code
_entity_poly.pdbx_strand_id
1 'polypeptide(L)'
;MKGLLKGLLFAVVAVLFASCVQEVKMIEWSANAKEYQAKIGQKFTFEVKGGGMGGSVWGTDIYTLDSSLATAAVHAGIITFDKGGKFTIEIKAGEQNYTGSERNGVTSQSWGSYAGSYVFVK
;
A
#
# COMPACT_ATOMS: atom_id res chain seq x y z
N MET A 1 29.38 -1.52 51.70
CA MET A 1 28.80 -0.91 50.49
C MET A 1 29.47 -1.49 49.26
N LYS A 2 28.73 -2.20 48.40
CA LYS A 2 28.93 -2.37 46.93
C LYS A 2 28.26 -3.66 46.47
N GLY A 3 27.32 -3.54 45.51
CA GLY A 3 27.13 -4.60 44.51
C GLY A 3 25.78 -5.28 44.39
N LEU A 4 24.65 -4.62 44.70
CA LEU A 4 23.32 -5.11 44.30
C LEU A 4 22.69 -4.16 43.29
N LEU A 5 23.18 -4.14 42.03
CA LEU A 5 22.45 -3.58 40.87
C LEU A 5 23.21 -3.84 39.56
N LYS A 6 23.11 -5.04 38.98
CA LYS A 6 23.58 -5.31 37.60
C LYS A 6 22.61 -6.12 36.73
N GLY A 7 21.39 -6.37 37.21
CA GLY A 7 20.46 -7.30 36.55
C GLY A 7 19.26 -6.70 35.81
N LEU A 8 18.98 -5.39 35.92
CA LEU A 8 17.68 -4.84 35.51
C LEU A 8 17.73 -3.62 34.58
N LEU A 9 18.88 -3.31 33.96
CA LEU A 9 18.98 -2.15 33.08
C LEU A 9 19.08 -2.49 31.58
N PHE A 10 19.33 -3.76 31.22
CA PHE A 10 19.43 -4.15 29.80
C PHE A 10 18.09 -4.53 29.15
N ALA A 11 17.09 -4.91 29.95
CA ALA A 11 15.78 -5.29 29.41
C ALA A 11 14.87 -4.09 29.07
N VAL A 12 15.12 -2.90 29.63
CA VAL A 12 14.23 -1.74 29.45
C VAL A 12 14.58 -0.91 28.20
N VAL A 13 15.83 -0.98 27.71
CA VAL A 13 16.25 -0.24 26.49
C VAL A 13 15.79 -0.93 25.19
N ALA A 14 15.59 -2.26 25.21
CA ALA A 14 15.12 -3.00 24.04
C ALA A 14 13.60 -2.89 23.79
N VAL A 15 12.82 -2.35 24.76
CA VAL A 15 11.34 -2.27 24.66
C VAL A 15 10.87 -0.92 24.10
N LEU A 16 11.78 0.02 23.81
CA LEU A 16 11.41 1.37 23.32
C LEU A 16 11.64 1.61 21.81
N PHE A 17 12.03 0.60 21.04
CA PHE A 17 12.27 0.73 19.57
C PHE A 17 11.28 -0.06 18.70
N ALA A 18 10.17 -0.57 19.23
CA ALA A 18 9.37 -1.58 18.56
C ALA A 18 8.21 -1.07 17.68
N SER A 19 8.02 0.24 17.41
CA SER A 19 6.77 0.67 16.75
C SER A 19 6.79 1.86 15.78
N CYS A 20 7.91 2.24 15.17
CA CYS A 20 7.86 3.21 14.04
C CYS A 20 8.35 2.69 12.68
N VAL A 21 8.95 1.50 12.61
CA VAL A 21 9.43 0.97 11.33
C VAL A 21 8.27 0.29 10.61
N GLN A 22 7.60 1.02 9.73
CA GLN A 22 6.61 0.47 8.82
C GLN A 22 7.35 -0.43 7.81
N GLU A 23 7.03 -1.72 7.78
CA GLU A 23 7.65 -2.68 6.85
C GLU A 23 7.33 -2.26 5.41
N VAL A 24 8.38 -2.07 4.59
CA VAL A 24 8.24 -1.77 3.16
C VAL A 24 8.34 -3.08 2.38
N LYS A 25 7.26 -3.47 1.71
CA LYS A 25 7.24 -4.67 0.87
C LYS A 25 7.63 -4.33 -0.57
N MET A 26 8.69 -4.96 -1.07
CA MET A 26 9.04 -4.89 -2.49
C MET A 26 8.03 -5.69 -3.31
N ILE A 27 7.50 -5.11 -4.37
CA ILE A 27 6.51 -5.75 -5.25
C ILE A 27 6.88 -5.61 -6.72
N GLU A 28 6.31 -6.49 -7.54
CA GLU A 28 6.30 -6.37 -8.99
C GLU A 28 5.05 -5.62 -9.47
N TRP A 29 5.06 -5.14 -10.71
CA TRP A 29 3.94 -4.37 -11.30
C TRP A 29 2.62 -5.15 -11.39
N SER A 30 2.68 -6.48 -11.39
CA SER A 30 1.51 -7.37 -11.39
C SER A 30 0.85 -7.52 -10.02
N ALA A 31 1.46 -7.02 -8.94
CA ALA A 31 0.92 -7.15 -7.59
C ALA A 31 -0.38 -6.34 -7.40
N ASN A 32 -1.29 -6.92 -6.63
CA ASN A 32 -2.56 -6.31 -6.24
C ASN A 32 -2.79 -6.50 -4.73
N ALA A 33 -3.91 -6.00 -4.21
CA ALA A 33 -4.20 -5.98 -2.78
C ALA A 33 -5.15 -7.10 -2.30
N LYS A 34 -5.47 -8.11 -3.13
CA LYS A 34 -6.43 -9.17 -2.74
C LYS A 34 -6.05 -9.89 -1.46
N GLU A 35 -4.76 -10.12 -1.22
CA GLU A 35 -4.26 -10.77 0.01
C GLU A 35 -4.55 -9.98 1.30
N TYR A 36 -4.94 -8.69 1.18
CA TYR A 36 -5.23 -7.81 2.31
C TYR A 36 -6.73 -7.57 2.55
N GLN A 37 -7.64 -8.25 1.82
CA GLN A 37 -9.09 -7.97 1.86
C GLN A 37 -9.69 -7.94 3.28
N ALA A 38 -9.22 -8.78 4.19
CA ALA A 38 -9.72 -8.86 5.57
C ALA A 38 -9.06 -7.83 6.53
N LYS A 39 -8.29 -6.87 6.02
CA LYS A 39 -7.46 -5.96 6.81
C LYS A 39 -7.93 -4.50 6.72
N ILE A 40 -9.25 -4.29 6.74
CA ILE A 40 -9.90 -2.98 6.65
C ILE A 40 -9.30 -1.99 7.67
N GLY A 41 -8.96 -0.78 7.22
CA GLY A 41 -8.34 0.28 8.00
C GLY A 41 -6.83 0.14 8.22
N GLN A 42 -6.24 -1.02 7.90
CA GLN A 42 -4.79 -1.20 8.00
C GLN A 42 -4.07 -0.57 6.80
N LYS A 43 -2.85 -0.10 7.05
CA LYS A 43 -2.00 0.55 6.08
C LYS A 43 -0.80 -0.31 5.72
N PHE A 44 -0.47 -0.38 4.44
CA PHE A 44 0.66 -1.15 3.92
C PHE A 44 1.50 -0.26 3.00
N THR A 45 2.82 -0.31 3.19
CA THR A 45 3.77 0.43 2.37
C THR A 45 4.46 -0.52 1.41
N PHE A 46 4.48 -0.13 0.14
CA PHE A 46 5.08 -0.90 -0.93
C PHE A 46 6.13 -0.07 -1.65
N GLU A 47 7.10 -0.76 -2.25
CA GLU A 47 8.06 -0.15 -3.18
C GLU A 47 8.17 -1.01 -4.44
N VAL A 48 8.21 -0.36 -5.59
CA VAL A 48 8.30 -1.00 -6.92
C VAL A 48 9.41 -0.34 -7.72
N LYS A 49 10.18 -1.14 -8.46
CA LYS A 49 11.18 -0.62 -9.40
C LYS A 49 10.51 -0.09 -10.67
N GLY A 50 11.10 0.93 -11.28
CA GLY A 50 10.63 1.44 -12.56
C GLY A 50 10.88 0.47 -13.73
N GLY A 51 10.21 0.73 -14.85
CA GLY A 51 10.39 0.01 -16.12
C GLY A 51 9.62 -1.31 -16.26
N GLY A 52 8.64 -1.57 -15.39
CA GLY A 52 7.81 -2.77 -15.50
C GLY A 52 6.55 -2.57 -16.34
N MET A 53 5.89 -3.68 -16.65
CA MET A 53 4.66 -3.71 -17.45
C MET A 53 3.44 -3.45 -16.56
N GLY A 54 2.69 -2.39 -16.86
CA GLY A 54 1.46 -2.04 -16.14
C GLY A 54 0.39 -3.14 -16.21
N GLY A 55 -0.52 -3.10 -15.25
CA GLY A 55 -1.70 -3.97 -15.16
C GLY A 55 -3.00 -3.19 -15.09
N SER A 56 -4.12 -3.89 -15.12
CA SER A 56 -5.45 -3.28 -15.09
C SER A 56 -5.70 -2.50 -13.80
N VAL A 57 -6.48 -1.43 -13.92
CA VAL A 57 -6.91 -0.56 -12.80
C VAL A 57 -8.41 -0.32 -12.93
N TRP A 58 -9.12 -0.46 -11.81
CA TRP A 58 -10.55 -0.18 -11.71
C TRP A 58 -10.80 0.86 -10.63
N GLY A 59 -11.57 1.90 -10.97
CA GLY A 59 -11.88 3.01 -10.06
C GLY A 59 -10.87 4.17 -10.09
N THR A 60 -11.20 5.21 -9.34
CA THR A 60 -10.47 6.48 -9.27
C THR A 60 -10.46 6.96 -7.83
N ASP A 61 -9.27 7.21 -7.29
CA ASP A 61 -9.01 7.55 -5.87
C ASP A 61 -9.38 6.43 -4.88
N ILE A 62 -10.40 5.62 -5.19
CA ILE A 62 -10.79 4.36 -4.57
C ILE A 62 -10.68 3.28 -5.63
N TYR A 63 -9.82 2.29 -5.40
CA TYR A 63 -9.49 1.24 -6.37
C TYR A 63 -9.93 -0.14 -5.85
N THR A 64 -10.40 -1.03 -6.73
CA THR A 64 -10.72 -2.41 -6.35
C THR A 64 -9.46 -3.16 -5.90
N LEU A 65 -9.58 -4.14 -4.99
CA LEU A 65 -8.42 -4.88 -4.49
C LEU A 65 -7.66 -5.69 -5.56
N ASP A 66 -8.27 -6.01 -6.70
CA ASP A 66 -7.58 -6.67 -7.82
C ASP A 66 -6.86 -5.71 -8.78
N SER A 67 -7.02 -4.39 -8.62
CA SER A 67 -6.26 -3.40 -9.38
C SER A 67 -4.76 -3.51 -9.11
N SER A 68 -3.94 -3.38 -10.16
CA SER A 68 -2.47 -3.29 -10.04
C SER A 68 -2.09 -2.12 -9.14
N LEU A 69 -1.38 -2.40 -8.05
CA LEU A 69 -0.97 -1.39 -7.06
C LEU A 69 -0.06 -0.34 -7.68
N ALA A 70 0.95 -0.77 -8.45
CA ALA A 70 1.90 0.13 -9.09
C ALA A 70 1.23 0.97 -10.19
N THR A 71 0.36 0.37 -11.01
CA THR A 71 -0.32 1.09 -12.09
C THR A 71 -1.33 2.09 -11.55
N ALA A 72 -2.07 1.73 -10.49
CA ALA A 72 -2.95 2.66 -9.79
C ALA A 72 -2.17 3.79 -9.11
N ALA A 73 -0.94 3.54 -8.64
CA ALA A 73 -0.08 4.57 -8.07
C ALA A 73 0.41 5.57 -9.13
N VAL A 74 0.67 5.11 -10.36
CA VAL A 74 0.91 6.00 -11.52
C VAL A 74 -0.36 6.79 -11.85
N HIS A 75 -1.51 6.12 -11.95
CA HIS A 75 -2.80 6.77 -12.19
C HIS A 75 -3.10 7.87 -11.15
N ALA A 76 -2.81 7.61 -9.88
CA ALA A 76 -2.96 8.58 -8.78
C ALA A 76 -1.89 9.70 -8.78
N GLY A 77 -0.86 9.61 -9.64
CA GLY A 77 0.22 10.60 -9.75
C GLY A 77 1.27 10.51 -8.64
N ILE A 78 1.36 9.37 -7.96
CA ILE A 78 2.28 9.17 -6.83
C ILE A 78 3.66 8.74 -7.32
N ILE A 79 3.69 7.89 -8.34
CA ILE A 79 4.91 7.41 -8.99
C ILE A 79 4.78 7.53 -10.52
N THR A 80 5.84 7.16 -11.24
CA THR A 80 5.85 7.07 -12.72
C THR A 80 6.29 5.67 -13.15
N PHE A 81 5.93 5.25 -14.36
CA PHE A 81 6.42 3.98 -14.93
C PHE A 81 7.95 3.89 -14.93
N ASP A 82 8.63 4.96 -15.34
CA ASP A 82 10.09 4.93 -15.50
C ASP A 82 10.85 4.84 -14.18
N LYS A 83 10.35 5.50 -13.13
CA LYS A 83 11.06 5.57 -11.84
C LYS A 83 10.58 4.52 -10.84
N GLY A 84 9.31 4.09 -10.94
CA GLY A 84 8.65 3.40 -9.83
C GLY A 84 8.66 4.27 -8.57
N GLY A 85 8.75 3.64 -7.40
CA GLY A 85 8.88 4.33 -6.13
C GLY A 85 8.12 3.66 -4.99
N LYS A 86 8.07 4.37 -3.86
CA LYS A 86 7.42 3.93 -2.63
C LYS A 86 6.08 4.63 -2.45
N PHE A 87 5.05 3.89 -2.04
CA PHE A 87 3.71 4.41 -1.76
C PHE A 87 3.04 3.61 -0.65
N THR A 88 2.02 4.21 -0.03
CA THR A 88 1.25 3.57 1.05
C THR A 88 -0.22 3.53 0.68
N ILE A 89 -0.87 2.40 0.93
CA ILE A 89 -2.31 2.25 0.80
C ILE A 89 -2.97 2.05 2.16
N GLU A 90 -4.26 2.34 2.24
CA GLU A 90 -5.17 1.88 3.29
C GLU A 90 -6.22 0.97 2.67
N ILE A 91 -6.50 -0.18 3.29
CA ILE A 91 -7.55 -1.09 2.85
C ILE A 91 -8.92 -0.57 3.31
N LYS A 92 -9.89 -0.52 2.41
CA LYS A 92 -11.27 -0.04 2.64
C LYS A 92 -12.30 -1.12 2.32
N ALA A 93 -13.50 -0.95 2.86
CA ALA A 93 -14.65 -1.75 2.46
C ALA A 93 -14.96 -1.53 0.98
N GLY A 94 -15.51 -2.54 0.33
CA GLY A 94 -15.88 -2.46 -1.07
C GLY A 94 -17.07 -1.53 -1.32
N GLU A 95 -17.10 -0.93 -2.50
CA GLU A 95 -18.20 -0.09 -2.97
C GLU A 95 -19.10 -0.83 -3.97
N GLN A 96 -20.30 -0.28 -4.18
CA GLN A 96 -21.26 -0.80 -5.17
C GLN A 96 -20.94 -0.34 -6.59
N ASN A 97 -20.19 0.76 -6.74
CA ASN A 97 -19.80 1.32 -8.03
C ASN A 97 -18.43 2.00 -7.88
N TYR A 98 -17.60 1.87 -8.90
CA TYR A 98 -16.30 2.54 -9.01
C TYR A 98 -16.28 3.30 -10.33
N THR A 99 -15.95 4.60 -10.27
CA THR A 99 -15.84 5.43 -11.47
C THR A 99 -14.42 5.36 -12.02
N GLY A 100 -14.27 4.89 -13.26
CA GLY A 100 -13.01 4.96 -14.00
C GLY A 100 -12.71 6.37 -14.50
N SER A 101 -11.44 6.68 -14.74
CA SER A 101 -11.01 7.92 -15.36
C SER A 101 -9.68 7.75 -16.10
N GLU A 102 -9.23 8.80 -16.78
CA GLU A 102 -7.87 8.85 -17.33
C GLU A 102 -7.07 9.92 -16.57
N ARG A 103 -5.95 9.50 -15.98
CA ARG A 103 -5.04 10.37 -15.24
C ARG A 103 -3.60 9.91 -15.45
N ASN A 104 -2.68 10.84 -15.59
CA ASN A 104 -1.24 10.57 -15.69
C ASN A 104 -0.87 9.53 -16.75
N GLY A 105 -1.59 9.51 -17.89
CA GLY A 105 -1.38 8.57 -18.98
C GLY A 105 -1.83 7.14 -18.71
N VAL A 106 -2.58 6.90 -17.62
CA VAL A 106 -3.22 5.62 -17.30
C VAL A 106 -4.73 5.79 -17.39
N THR A 107 -5.39 4.84 -18.04
CA THR A 107 -6.85 4.71 -18.02
C THR A 107 -7.25 3.68 -16.96
N SER A 108 -8.08 4.08 -15.99
CA SER A 108 -8.79 3.16 -15.12
C SER A 108 -10.21 2.92 -15.62
N GLN A 109 -10.70 1.69 -15.47
CA GLN A 109 -12.05 1.32 -15.90
C GLN A 109 -13.07 1.52 -14.78
N SER A 110 -14.30 1.84 -15.15
CA SER A 110 -15.41 1.77 -14.21
C SER A 110 -15.71 0.31 -13.86
N TRP A 111 -16.20 0.07 -12.64
CA TRP A 111 -16.61 -1.25 -12.19
C TRP A 111 -17.87 -1.16 -11.33
N GLY A 112 -18.60 -2.28 -11.23
CA GLY A 112 -19.75 -2.40 -10.34
C GLY A 112 -19.33 -2.81 -8.92
N SER A 113 -20.17 -3.59 -8.26
CA SER A 113 -19.93 -4.05 -6.90
C SER A 113 -18.64 -4.88 -6.80
N TYR A 114 -17.85 -4.63 -5.76
CA TYR A 114 -16.65 -5.42 -5.47
C TYR A 114 -16.43 -5.58 -3.96
N ALA A 115 -15.76 -6.65 -3.54
CA ALA A 115 -15.69 -7.05 -2.13
C ALA A 115 -14.83 -6.14 -1.22
N GLY A 116 -13.89 -5.40 -1.80
CA GLY A 116 -12.99 -4.53 -1.05
C GLY A 116 -12.30 -3.51 -1.94
N SER A 117 -11.72 -2.49 -1.31
CA SER A 117 -11.01 -1.44 -2.01
C SER A 117 -9.70 -1.10 -1.34
N TYR A 118 -8.87 -0.31 -2.01
CA TYR A 118 -7.79 0.42 -1.38
C TYR A 118 -7.77 1.88 -1.85
N VAL A 119 -7.22 2.72 -1.00
CA VAL A 119 -6.95 4.14 -1.28
C VAL A 119 -5.50 4.44 -1.00
N PHE A 120 -4.91 5.39 -1.72
CA PHE A 120 -3.57 5.87 -1.40
C PHE A 120 -3.60 6.86 -0.24
N VAL A 121 -2.68 6.69 0.71
CA VAL A 121 -2.47 7.62 1.81
C VAL A 121 -1.40 8.63 1.36
N LYS A 122 -1.78 9.91 1.32
CA LYS A 122 -0.87 11.02 1.04
C LYS A 122 -0.23 11.55 2.31
#